data_AF-A0A9W6JR38-F1
#
_entry.id   AF-A0A9W6JR38-F1
#
_cell.length_a   1.000
_cell.length_b   1.000
_cell.length_c   1.000
_cell.angle_alpha   90.00
_cell.angle_beta   90.00
_cell.angle_gamma   90.00
#
_symmetry.space_group_name_H-M   'P 1'
#
loop_
_entity.id
_entity.type
_entity.pdbx_description
1 polymer ?
#
loop_
_entity_poly.entity_id
_entity_poly.type
_entity_poly.pdbx_seq_one_letter_code
_entity_poly.pdbx_strand_id
1 'polypeptide(L)' 'MKREDFKKPVVDAIRLNGGRATIVQIAKYIWDNYETDIRAAGDVLYTWQYEMRWAGQALVDEGKISKTGRGVGVWHFPS' A
#
# COMPACT_ATOMS: atom_id res chain seq x y z
N MET A 1 8.10 4.76 -10.79
CA MET A 1 6.83 4.21 -10.25
C MET A 1 5.66 5.11 -10.62
N LYS A 2 4.50 4.56 -10.97
CA LYS A 2 3.24 5.31 -11.19
C LYS A 2 2.14 4.77 -10.27
N ARG A 3 1.01 5.48 -10.18
CA ARG A 3 -0.16 5.17 -9.33
C ARG A 3 -0.52 3.68 -9.26
N GLU A 4 -0.72 3.04 -10.41
CA GLU A 4 -1.12 1.61 -10.48
C GLU A 4 -0.08 0.66 -9.89
N ASP A 5 1.21 1.02 -9.96
CA ASP A 5 2.29 0.16 -9.49
C ASP A 5 2.23 -0.06 -7.98
N PHE A 6 1.59 0.84 -7.22
CA PHE A 6 1.46 0.73 -5.76
C PHE A 6 0.56 -0.42 -5.29
N LYS A 7 -0.31 -0.97 -6.17
CA LYS A 7 -1.20 -2.09 -5.79
C LYS A 7 -0.42 -3.34 -5.39
N LYS A 8 0.62 -3.68 -6.14
CA LYS A 8 1.43 -4.89 -5.89
C LYS A 8 2.20 -4.81 -4.56
N PRO A 9 2.96 -3.74 -4.27
CA PRO A 9 3.63 -3.56 -2.98
C PRO A 9 2.69 -3.56 -1.77
N VAL A 10 1.46 -3.04 -1.91
CA VAL A 10 0.44 -3.11 -0.86
C VAL A 10 0.07 -4.56 -0.55
N VAL A 11 -0.22 -5.36 -1.58
CA VAL A 11 -0.56 -6.79 -1.42
C VAL A 11 0.62 -7.57 -0.85
N ASP A 12 1.83 -7.31 -1.34
CA ASP A 12 3.04 -8.00 -0.89
C ASP A 12 3.35 -7.66 0.60
N ALA A 13 3.14 -6.42 1.02
CA ALA A 13 3.25 -6.02 2.43
C ALA A 13 2.22 -6.73 3.33
N ILE A 14 0.95 -6.81 2.91
CA ILE A 14 -0.10 -7.52 3.66
C ILE A 14 0.25 -9.01 3.76
N ARG A 15 0.72 -9.63 2.68
CA ARG A 15 1.15 -11.03 2.66
C ARG A 15 2.34 -11.27 3.60
N LEU A 16 3.34 -10.40 3.57
CA LEU A 16 4.52 -10.50 4.44
C LEU A 16 4.15 -10.44 5.93
N ASN A 17 3.11 -9.69 6.29
CA ASN A 17 2.62 -9.58 7.67
C ASN A 17 1.53 -10.63 8.02
N GLY A 18 1.50 -11.76 7.34
CA GLY A 18 0.57 -12.86 7.67
C GLY A 18 -0.88 -12.59 7.28
N GLY A 19 -1.11 -11.79 6.24
CA GLY A 19 -2.43 -11.50 5.69
C GLY A 19 -3.13 -10.28 6.31
N ARG A 20 -2.47 -9.57 7.23
CA ARG A 20 -2.96 -8.34 7.85
C ARG A 20 -1.80 -7.37 8.09
N ALA A 21 -1.92 -6.12 7.69
CA ALA A 21 -0.89 -5.10 7.92
C ALA A 21 -1.51 -3.75 8.29
N THR A 22 -0.85 -3.01 9.18
CA THR A 22 -1.15 -1.59 9.41
C THR A 22 -0.65 -0.75 8.25
N ILE A 23 -1.23 0.44 8.07
CA ILE A 23 -0.76 1.36 7.03
C ILE A 23 0.72 1.73 7.16
N VAL A 24 1.25 1.78 8.38
CA VAL A 24 2.67 2.08 8.65
C VAL A 24 3.56 0.92 8.20
N GLN A 25 3.16 -0.32 8.47
CA GLN A 25 3.88 -1.51 7.98
C GLN A 25 3.92 -1.55 6.45
N ILE A 26 2.81 -1.18 5.80
CA ILE A 26 2.72 -1.12 4.33
C ILE A 26 3.63 -0.01 3.79
N ALA A 27 3.56 1.20 4.37
CA ALA A 27 4.40 2.32 3.96
C ALA A 27 5.89 2.00 4.13
N LYS A 28 6.27 1.39 5.27
CA LYS A 28 7.65 0.97 5.53
C LYS A 28 8.13 -0.05 4.50
N TYR A 29 7.32 -1.08 4.24
CA TYR A 29 7.65 -2.09 3.22
C TYR A 29 7.87 -1.45 1.84
N ILE A 30 6.97 -0.55 1.43
CA ILE A 30 7.09 0.14 0.14
C ILE A 30 8.38 0.96 0.08
N TRP A 31 8.66 1.73 1.13
CA TRP A 31 9.89 2.52 1.18
C TRP A 31 11.13 1.64 1.08
N ASP A 32 11.24 0.62 1.95
CA ASP A 32 12.42 -0.24 2.02
C ASP A 32 12.72 -0.98 0.71
N ASN A 33 11.72 -1.23 -0.14
CA ASN A 33 11.85 -2.05 -1.35
C ASN A 33 11.76 -1.26 -2.66
N TYR A 34 11.13 -0.08 -2.67
CA TYR A 34 10.83 0.69 -3.88
C TYR A 34 11.33 2.14 -3.80
N GLU A 35 12.15 2.51 -2.82
CA GLU A 35 12.70 3.87 -2.66
C GLU A 35 13.31 4.40 -3.96
N THR A 36 14.15 3.62 -4.64
CA THR A 36 14.80 4.03 -5.89
C THR A 36 13.77 4.37 -6.98
N ASP A 37 12.74 3.53 -7.13
CA ASP A 37 11.69 3.71 -8.13
C ASP A 37 10.77 4.90 -7.82
N ILE A 38 10.56 5.18 -6.54
CA ILE A 38 9.78 6.34 -6.05
C ILE A 38 10.58 7.63 -6.25
N ARG A 39 11.88 7.63 -5.92
CA ARG A 39 12.76 8.78 -6.16
C ARG A 39 12.89 9.12 -7.64
N ALA A 40 12.90 8.13 -8.52
CA ALA A 40 12.94 8.33 -9.96
C ALA A 40 11.59 8.77 -10.57
N ALA A 41 10.50 8.78 -9.79
CA ALA A 41 9.14 9.00 -10.30
C ALA A 41 8.70 10.48 -10.35
N GLY A 42 9.60 11.44 -10.10
CA GLY A 42 9.29 12.87 -10.11
C GLY A 42 8.32 13.25 -8.98
N ASP A 43 7.17 13.85 -9.30
CA ASP A 43 6.18 14.34 -8.33
C ASP A 43 5.60 13.25 -7.42
N VAL A 44 5.63 11.99 -7.87
CA VAL A 44 5.24 10.84 -7.05
C VAL A 44 6.12 10.72 -5.80
N LEU A 45 7.38 11.17 -5.83
CA LEU A 45 8.24 11.21 -4.64
C LEU A 45 7.59 11.95 -3.46
N TYR A 46 6.81 12.99 -3.75
CA TYR A 46 6.17 13.80 -2.71
C TYR A 46 4.75 13.34 -2.36
N THR A 47 4.18 12.44 -3.16
CA THR A 47 2.78 12.02 -3.06
C THR A 47 2.59 10.50 -2.93
N TRP A 48 3.67 9.72 -2.88
CA TRP A 48 3.61 8.25 -2.94
C TRP A 48 2.76 7.62 -1.82
N GLN A 49 2.70 8.23 -0.63
CA GLN A 49 1.82 7.71 0.44
C GLN A 49 0.34 7.94 0.15
N TYR A 50 0.00 9.01 -0.59
CA TYR A 50 -1.35 9.20 -1.11
C TYR A 50 -1.65 8.17 -2.20
N GLU A 51 -0.70 7.93 -3.10
CA GLU A 51 -0.79 6.90 -4.15
C GLU A 51 -0.97 5.49 -3.56
N MET A 52 -0.27 5.17 -2.48
CA MET A 52 -0.45 3.95 -1.69
C MET A 52 -1.88 3.85 -1.12
N ARG A 53 -2.41 4.94 -0.55
CA ARG A 53 -3.79 4.95 0.00
C ARG A 53 -4.84 4.77 -1.10
N TRP A 54 -4.64 5.41 -2.25
CA TRP A 54 -5.46 5.20 -3.43
C TRP A 54 -5.41 3.73 -3.87
N ALA A 55 -4.21 3.13 -3.95
CA ALA A 55 -4.05 1.73 -4.34
C ALA A 55 -4.76 0.79 -3.35
N GLY A 56 -4.67 1.07 -2.05
CA GLY A 56 -5.43 0.36 -1.04
C GLY A 56 -6.95 0.48 -1.23
N GLN A 57 -7.46 1.62 -1.70
CA GLN A 57 -8.90 1.76 -2.01
C GLN A 57 -9.29 0.99 -3.27
N ALA A 58 -8.51 1.12 -4.33
CA ALA A 58 -8.74 0.36 -5.57
C ALA A 58 -8.75 -1.15 -5.31
N LEU A 59 -7.88 -1.66 -4.43
CA LEU A 59 -7.88 -3.08 -4.04
C LEU A 59 -9.11 -3.50 -3.21
N VAL A 60 -9.72 -2.58 -2.45
CA VAL A 60 -11.01 -2.82 -1.77
C VAL A 60 -12.13 -2.90 -2.80
N ASP A 61 -12.16 -1.96 -3.75
CA ASP A 61 -13.17 -1.91 -4.80
C ASP A 61 -13.06 -3.14 -5.73
N GLU A 62 -11.85 -3.66 -5.93
CA GLU A 62 -11.57 -4.93 -6.63
C GLU A 62 -11.87 -6.19 -5.77
N GLY A 63 -12.28 -6.05 -4.51
CA GLY A 63 -12.58 -7.16 -3.61
C GLY A 63 -11.36 -7.95 -3.12
N LYS A 64 -10.14 -7.44 -3.31
CA LYS A 64 -8.89 -8.13 -2.99
C LYS A 64 -8.44 -7.97 -1.54
N ILE A 65 -8.81 -6.86 -0.90
CA ILE A 65 -8.51 -6.58 0.52
C ILE A 65 -9.70 -5.92 1.21
N SER A 66 -9.68 -5.86 2.53
CA SER A 66 -10.59 -5.11 3.38
C SER A 66 -9.81 -4.22 4.33
N LYS A 67 -10.43 -3.12 4.77
CA LYS A 67 -9.84 -2.15 5.73
C LYS A 67 -10.68 -2.11 6.99
N THR A 68 -10.05 -2.17 8.16
CA THR A 68 -10.73 -2.11 9.47
C THR A 68 -10.30 -0.89 10.28
N GLY A 69 -11.30 -0.24 10.90
CA GLY A 69 -11.15 0.76 11.98
C GLY A 69 -11.17 2.24 11.58
N ARG A 70 -11.65 3.10 12.52
CA ARG A 70 -11.27 4.52 12.63
C ARG A 70 -9.96 4.58 13.44
N GLY A 71 -8.85 5.04 12.85
CA GLY A 71 -7.52 5.09 13.48
C GLY A 71 -6.39 4.64 12.54
N VAL A 72 -5.35 3.96 13.08
CA VAL A 72 -4.12 3.54 12.35
C VAL A 72 -4.41 2.70 11.10
N GLY A 73 -5.61 2.12 10.98
CA GLY A 73 -6.12 1.48 9.75
C GLY A 73 -5.40 0.18 9.42
N VAL A 74 -6.05 -0.96 9.70
CA VAL A 74 -5.51 -2.28 9.36
C VAL A 74 -6.10 -2.74 8.03
N TRP A 75 -5.25 -3.12 7.09
CA TRP A 75 -5.64 -3.68 5.79
C TRP A 75 -5.36 -5.18 5.80
N HIS A 76 -6.27 -5.98 5.28
CA HIS A 76 -6.16 -7.44 5.34
C HIS A 76 -6.83 -8.12 4.15
N PHE A 77 -6.48 -9.36 3.88
CA PHE A 77 -7.24 -10.17 2.91
C PHE A 77 -8.64 -10.48 3.44
N PRO A 78 -9.66 -10.60 2.57
CA PRO A 78 -10.98 -11.08 2.95
C PRO A 78 -10.87 -12.47 3.60
N SER A 79 -11.72 -12.73 4.59
CA SER A 79 -11.91 -14.06 5.18
C SER A 79 -12.70 -14.98 4.28
#